data_AF-A0A355KUQ7-F1
#
_entry.id   AF-A0A355KUQ7-F1
#
_cell.length_a   1.000
_cell.length_b   1.000
_cell.length_c   1.000
_cell.angle_alpha   90.00
_cell.angle_beta   90.00
_cell.angle_gamma   90.00
#
_symmetry.space_group_name_H-M   'P 1'
#
loop_
_entity.id
_entity.type
_entity.pdbx_description
1 polymer ?
#
loop_
_entity_poly.entity_id
_entity_poly.type
_entity_poly.pdbx_seq_one_letter_code
_entity_poly.pdbx_strand_id
1 'polypeptide(L)'
;MKRSEAMAYRNKVVQGETVEKLGGITEKIEQSDKIGYDWHNYYVGDKLVKSEYIEQDNPVGTQDNPFEWTPGMKLIMNGYYTYGGRRYVAIAEGSPETITEEYLVEF
;
A
#
# COMPACT_ATOMS: atom_id res chain seq x y z
N MET A 1 -21.89 30.58 -30.40
CA MET A 1 -21.15 30.55 -29.13
C MET A 1 -20.24 31.77 -29.08
N LYS A 2 -20.31 32.56 -28.00
CA LYS A 2 -19.41 33.71 -27.80
C LYS A 2 -18.02 33.21 -27.41
N ARG A 3 -16.97 33.97 -27.73
CA ARG A 3 -15.56 33.59 -27.45
C ARG A 3 -15.30 33.31 -25.96
N SER A 4 -16.02 33.99 -25.07
CA SER A 4 -16.01 33.78 -23.62
C SER A 4 -16.59 32.43 -23.20
N GLU A 5 -17.65 31.95 -23.86
CA GLU A 5 -18.25 30.63 -23.61
C GLU A 5 -17.32 29.51 -24.08
N ALA A 6 -16.64 29.70 -25.21
CA ALA A 6 -15.65 28.74 -25.71
C ALA A 6 -14.41 28.64 -24.80
N MET A 7 -13.96 29.75 -24.22
CA MET A 7 -12.87 29.75 -23.22
C MET A 7 -13.27 29.09 -21.91
N ALA A 8 -14.48 29.36 -21.40
CA ALA A 8 -14.99 28.72 -20.20
C ALA A 8 -15.14 27.20 -20.36
N TYR A 9 -15.61 26.76 -21.53
CA TYR A 9 -15.72 25.34 -21.87
C TYR A 9 -14.35 24.67 -21.99
N ARG A 10 -13.38 25.32 -22.64
CA ARG A 10 -12.01 24.82 -22.75
C ARG A 10 -11.34 24.66 -21.38
N ASN A 11 -11.55 25.59 -20.46
CA ASN A 11 -10.95 25.51 -19.12
C ASN A 11 -11.56 24.40 -18.25
N LYS A 12 -12.87 24.12 -18.39
CA LYS A 12 -13.53 22.99 -17.71
C LYS A 12 -13.04 21.62 -18.19
N VAL A 13 -12.83 21.50 -19.50
CA VAL A 13 -12.32 20.28 -20.16
C VAL A 13 -10.84 20.03 -19.84
N VAL A 14 -10.07 21.07 -19.53
CA VAL A 14 -8.61 20.96 -19.36
C VAL A 14 -8.19 20.39 -17.99
N GLN A 15 -8.99 20.47 -16.91
CA GLN A 15 -8.48 20.11 -15.58
C GLN A 15 -9.40 19.37 -14.58
N GLY A 16 -10.73 19.40 -14.67
CA GLY A 16 -11.57 18.94 -13.54
C GLY A 16 -12.78 18.08 -13.90
N GLU A 17 -13.57 18.47 -14.92
CA GLU A 17 -14.84 17.78 -15.20
C GLU A 17 -14.65 16.31 -15.60
N THR A 18 -13.53 15.97 -16.25
CA THR A 18 -13.22 14.58 -16.63
C THR A 18 -12.89 13.73 -15.40
N VAL A 19 -12.16 14.27 -14.43
CA VAL A 19 -11.77 13.56 -13.20
C VAL A 19 -12.99 13.33 -12.32
N GLU A 20 -13.86 14.32 -12.15
CA GLU A 20 -15.11 14.14 -11.40
C GLU A 20 -16.06 13.13 -12.07
N LYS A 21 -16.20 13.17 -13.39
CA LYS A 21 -16.98 12.17 -14.15
C LYS A 21 -16.41 10.75 -14.02
N LEU A 22 -15.11 10.62 -13.77
CA LEU A 22 -14.45 9.35 -13.54
C LEU A 22 -14.54 8.87 -12.08
N GLY A 23 -15.17 9.63 -11.18
CA GLY A 23 -15.30 9.26 -9.76
C GLY A 23 -14.40 10.02 -8.80
N GLY A 24 -13.69 11.05 -9.29
CA GLY A 24 -12.81 11.88 -8.47
C GLY A 24 -11.44 11.26 -8.21
N ILE A 25 -10.64 11.95 -7.40
CA ILE A 25 -9.37 11.43 -6.88
C ILE A 25 -9.61 10.87 -5.49
N THR A 26 -9.21 9.61 -5.27
CA THR A 26 -9.27 8.97 -3.96
C THR A 26 -7.89 8.48 -3.55
N GLU A 27 -7.67 8.39 -2.24
CA GLU A 27 -6.47 7.83 -1.65
C GLU A 27 -6.84 6.57 -0.86
N LYS A 28 -6.02 5.53 -0.99
CA LYS A 28 -6.07 4.35 -0.15
C LYS A 28 -4.69 4.12 0.45
N ILE A 29 -4.64 4.04 1.77
CA ILE A 29 -3.43 3.75 2.54
C ILE A 29 -3.43 2.25 2.85
N GLU A 30 -2.34 1.56 2.55
CA GLU A 30 -2.15 0.14 2.87
C GLU A 30 -0.68 -0.16 3.20
N GLN A 31 -0.44 -1.24 3.95
CA GLN A 31 0.92 -1.70 4.25
C GLN A 31 1.69 -1.96 2.95
N SER A 32 2.85 -1.33 2.80
CA SER A 32 3.71 -1.54 1.64
C SER A 32 4.52 -2.85 1.77
N ASP A 33 5.24 -3.20 0.70
CA ASP A 33 6.24 -4.28 0.73
C ASP A 33 7.56 -3.88 1.43
N LYS A 34 7.61 -2.71 2.08
CA LYS A 34 8.74 -2.21 2.85
C LYS A 34 8.36 -2.00 4.31
N ILE A 35 9.16 -2.57 5.21
CA ILE A 35 8.97 -2.45 6.67
C ILE A 35 8.99 -0.98 7.09
N GLY A 36 8.00 -0.57 7.88
CA GLY A 36 7.88 0.80 8.38
C GLY A 36 7.38 1.83 7.37
N TYR A 37 6.89 1.40 6.19
CA TYR A 37 6.30 2.28 5.19
C TYR A 37 4.92 1.81 4.78
N ASP A 38 4.02 2.76 4.55
CA ASP A 38 2.75 2.56 3.87
C ASP A 38 2.85 2.93 2.39
N TRP A 39 2.03 2.29 1.56
CA TRP A 39 1.68 2.78 0.24
C TRP A 39 0.50 3.73 0.34
N HIS A 40 0.74 4.97 -0.08
CA HIS A 40 -0.30 5.93 -0.37
C HIS A 40 -0.66 5.80 -1.85
N ASN A 41 -1.72 5.07 -2.12
CA ASN A 41 -2.21 4.77 -3.46
C ASN A 41 -3.27 5.78 -3.87
N TYR A 42 -3.00 6.54 -4.92
CA TYR A 42 -3.90 7.54 -5.47
C TYR A 42 -4.59 7.00 -6.72
N TYR A 43 -5.91 7.12 -6.75
CA TYR A 43 -6.76 6.62 -7.82
C TYR A 43 -7.50 7.75 -8.51
N VAL A 44 -7.79 7.58 -9.80
CA VAL A 44 -8.83 8.34 -10.51
C VAL A 44 -9.94 7.36 -10.86
N GLY A 45 -11.08 7.48 -10.20
CA GLY A 45 -12.08 6.41 -10.22
C GLY A 45 -11.55 5.12 -9.62
N ASP A 46 -11.51 4.06 -10.41
CA ASP A 46 -10.98 2.75 -10.05
C ASP A 46 -9.54 2.50 -10.54
N LYS A 47 -8.93 3.47 -11.24
CA LYS A 47 -7.59 3.33 -11.81
C LYS A 47 -6.53 3.89 -10.88
N LEU A 48 -5.61 3.04 -10.44
CA LEU A 48 -4.40 3.46 -9.73
C LEU A 48 -3.52 4.29 -10.67
N VAL A 49 -3.18 5.51 -10.25
CA VAL A 49 -2.34 6.43 -11.04
C VAL A 49 -0.99 6.71 -10.39
N LYS A 50 -0.87 6.52 -9.07
CA LYS A 50 0.36 6.78 -8.32
C LYS A 50 0.37 5.99 -7.02
N SER A 51 1.54 5.49 -6.64
CA SER A 51 1.82 4.91 -5.33
C SER A 51 3.05 5.59 -4.75
N GLU A 52 2.98 6.00 -3.49
CA GLU A 52 4.11 6.59 -2.76
C GLU A 52 4.40 5.80 -1.50
N TYR A 53 5.69 5.59 -1.21
CA TYR A 53 6.12 5.09 0.09
C TYR A 53 6.18 6.25 1.07
N ILE A 54 5.40 6.18 2.14
CA ILE A 54 5.41 7.15 3.22
C ILE A 54 5.81 6.43 4.51
N GLU A 55 6.70 7.03 5.30
CA GLU A 55 7.12 6.48 6.58
C GLU A 55 5.95 6.44 7.57
N GLN A 56 5.80 5.32 8.26
CA GLN A 56 4.81 5.15 9.31
C GLN A 56 5.28 5.85 10.59
N ASP A 57 4.38 6.57 11.25
CA ASP A 57 4.63 7.15 12.57
C ASP A 57 4.92 6.07 13.64
N ASN A 58 4.28 4.90 13.50
CA ASN A 58 4.52 3.72 14.32
C ASN A 58 4.83 2.50 13.44
N PRO A 59 6.10 2.27 13.07
CA PRO A 59 6.51 1.24 12.13
C PRO A 59 6.05 -0.16 12.53
N VAL A 60 5.34 -0.85 11.64
CA VAL A 60 4.98 -2.27 11.77
C VAL A 60 5.96 -3.16 11.00
N GLY A 61 6.00 -4.44 11.36
CA GLY A 61 6.97 -5.40 10.83
C GLY A 61 8.36 -5.29 11.44
N THR A 62 8.49 -4.56 12.54
CA THR A 62 9.73 -4.39 13.31
C THR A 62 9.77 -5.37 14.49
N GLN A 63 10.94 -5.54 15.11
CA GLN A 63 11.08 -6.45 16.25
C GLN A 63 10.16 -6.09 17.44
N ASP A 64 9.91 -4.80 17.65
CA ASP A 64 9.07 -4.29 18.73
C ASP A 64 7.58 -4.28 18.35
N ASN A 65 7.27 -4.16 17.06
CA ASN A 65 5.92 -4.12 16.51
C ASN A 65 5.79 -5.05 15.29
N PRO A 66 5.84 -6.38 15.49
CA PRO A 66 5.82 -7.37 14.42
C PRO A 66 4.44 -7.48 13.75
N PHE A 67 4.42 -8.00 12.53
CA PHE A 67 3.17 -8.39 11.87
C PHE A 67 2.55 -9.64 12.52
N GLU A 68 1.23 -9.70 12.63
CA GLU A 68 0.56 -10.98 12.90
C GLU A 68 0.59 -11.83 11.64
N TRP A 69 1.30 -12.96 11.68
CA TRP A 69 1.42 -13.85 10.52
C TRP A 69 0.18 -14.73 10.37
N THR A 70 -0.25 -14.91 9.13
CA THR A 70 -1.29 -15.86 8.75
C THR A 70 -0.82 -16.71 7.56
N PRO A 71 -1.31 -17.95 7.41
CA PRO A 71 -1.04 -18.78 6.23
C PRO A 71 -1.25 -18.02 4.91
N GLY A 72 -0.29 -18.15 3.98
CA GLY A 72 -0.34 -17.51 2.67
C GLY A 72 0.01 -16.02 2.68
N MET A 73 0.27 -15.41 3.85
CA MET A 73 0.70 -14.02 3.93
C MET A 73 2.02 -13.81 3.19
N LYS A 74 2.07 -12.79 2.33
CA LYS A 74 3.31 -12.37 1.68
C LYS A 74 4.29 -11.83 2.72
N LEU A 75 5.46 -12.46 2.80
CA LEU A 75 6.54 -12.04 3.67
C LEU A 75 7.32 -10.87 3.05
N ILE A 76 7.80 -10.00 3.93
CA ILE A 76 8.76 -8.94 3.62
C ILE A 76 10.08 -9.40 4.22
N MET A 77 11.13 -9.46 3.39
CA MET A 77 12.46 -9.88 3.82
C MET A 77 12.93 -9.05 5.02
N ASN A 78 13.49 -9.72 6.04
CA ASN A 78 13.87 -9.14 7.34
C ASN A 78 12.70 -8.60 8.18
N GLY A 79 11.46 -8.86 7.78
CA GLY A 79 10.26 -8.52 8.54
C GLY A 79 10.12 -9.40 9.76
N TYR A 80 9.57 -8.83 10.83
CA TYR A 80 9.29 -9.53 12.06
C TYR A 80 7.81 -9.91 12.16
N TYR A 81 7.55 -11.10 12.66
CA TYR A 81 6.24 -11.74 12.66
C TYR A 81 5.92 -12.39 14.01
N THR A 82 4.64 -12.47 14.35
CA THR A 82 4.12 -13.24 15.48
C THR A 82 3.10 -14.26 15.03
N TYR A 83 3.17 -15.46 15.59
CA TYR A 83 2.15 -16.50 15.40
C TYR A 83 2.09 -17.42 16.62
N GLY A 84 0.89 -17.67 17.15
CA GLY A 84 0.70 -18.58 18.29
C GLY A 84 1.51 -18.21 19.55
N GLY A 85 1.76 -16.91 19.78
CA GLY A 85 2.55 -16.41 20.91
C GLY A 85 4.07 -16.48 20.73
N ARG A 86 4.57 -16.92 19.57
CA ARG A 86 6.00 -16.96 19.22
C ARG A 86 6.35 -15.84 18.25
N ARG A 87 7.65 -15.53 18.14
CA ARG A 87 8.19 -14.47 17.29
C ARG A 87 9.14 -15.04 16.24
N TYR A 88 9.07 -14.49 15.03
CA TYR A 88 9.83 -14.97 13.87
C TYR A 88 10.40 -13.82 13.07
N VAL A 89 11.51 -14.04 12.39
CA VAL A 89 12.07 -13.16 11.37
C VAL A 89 12.01 -13.84 10.01
N ALA A 90 11.57 -13.11 8.99
CA ALA A 90 11.57 -13.60 7.61
C ALA A 90 12.98 -13.53 7.03
N ILE A 91 13.49 -14.68 6.59
CA ILE A 91 14.81 -14.83 5.96
C ILE A 91 14.74 -15.11 4.46
N ALA A 92 13.53 -15.28 3.93
CA ALA A 92 13.24 -15.42 2.52
C ALA A 92 11.93 -14.70 2.16
N GLU A 93 11.83 -14.26 0.91
CA GLU A 93 10.57 -13.77 0.35
C GLU A 93 9.67 -14.95 -0.03
N GLY A 94 8.36 -14.83 0.17
CA GLY A 94 7.40 -15.87 -0.21
C GLY A 94 6.04 -15.68 0.45
N SER A 95 5.14 -16.62 0.19
CA SER A 95 3.80 -16.68 0.80
C SER A 95 3.55 -18.09 1.36
N PRO A 96 4.32 -18.53 2.37
CA PRO A 96 4.21 -19.90 2.85
C PRO A 96 2.87 -20.14 3.56
N GLU A 97 2.28 -21.32 3.36
CA GLU A 97 1.04 -21.74 4.05
C GLU A 97 1.30 -22.22 5.48
N THR A 98 2.56 -22.52 5.81
CA THR A 98 2.97 -23.01 7.13
C THR A 98 4.32 -22.40 7.50
N ILE A 99 4.61 -22.28 8.80
CA ILE A 99 5.92 -21.83 9.27
C ILE A 99 6.96 -22.90 8.98
N THR A 100 7.97 -22.57 8.19
CA THR A 100 9.13 -23.42 7.91
C THR A 100 10.42 -22.61 8.06
N GLU A 101 11.50 -23.28 8.43
CA GLU A 101 12.83 -22.67 8.59
C GLU A 101 13.42 -22.16 7.27
N GLU A 102 12.80 -22.46 6.12
CA GLU A 102 13.17 -21.88 4.82
C GLU A 102 12.78 -20.40 4.74
N TYR A 103 11.67 -20.01 5.36
CA TYR A 103 11.12 -18.65 5.27
C TYR A 103 11.17 -17.90 6.60
N LEU A 104 10.92 -18.57 7.72
CA LEU A 104 10.71 -17.96 9.03
C LEU A 104 11.55 -18.68 10.09
N VAL A 105 12.38 -17.91 10.80
CA VAL A 105 13.23 -18.41 11.90
C VAL A 105 12.76 -17.79 13.21
N GLU A 106 12.57 -18.62 14.25
CA GLU A 106 12.19 -18.19 15.60
C GLU A 106 13.36 -17.47 16.31
N PHE A 107 13.08 -16.44 17.11
CA PHE A 107 14.09 -15.69 17.87
C PHE A 107 13.62 -15.25 19.26
#